data_AF-R6WZB9-F1
#
_entry.id   AF-R6WZB9-F1
#
_cell.length_a   1.000
_cell.length_b   1.000
_cell.length_c   1.000
_cell.angle_alpha   90.00
_cell.angle_beta   90.00
_cell.angle_gamma   90.00
#
_symmetry.space_group_name_H-M   'P 1'
#
loop_
_entity.id
_entity.type
_entity.pdbx_description
1 polymer ?
#
loop_
_entity_poly.entity_id
_entity_poly.type
_entity_poly.pdbx_seq_one_letter_code
_entity_poly.pdbx_strand_id
1 'polypeptide(L)'
;MVGGRPALIRSDIDWSAFNCRKEWLKTKLADWSRWKDYNNADLIGEGYPPRDSNGDPDELHHIGRRQDSPFAELTWAEHMGDGNNTILHRVGKESEIDRGEFDGEKSAYWQARFRMFSKSELESIYSK
;
A
#
# COMPACT_ATOMS: atom_id res chain seq x y z
N MET A 1 -14.30 5.06 2.72
CA MET A 1 -14.19 3.69 3.28
C MET A 1 -13.52 2.83 2.23
N VAL A 2 -12.61 1.96 2.63
CA VAL A 2 -12.00 0.93 1.77
C VAL A 2 -12.31 -0.41 2.42
N GLY A 3 -12.96 -1.32 1.70
CA GLY A 3 -13.33 -2.64 2.25
C GLY A 3 -14.20 -2.58 3.52
N GLY A 4 -15.05 -1.56 3.65
CA GLY A 4 -15.90 -1.39 4.84
C GLY A 4 -15.20 -0.79 6.06
N ARG A 5 -13.94 -0.35 5.94
CA ARG A 5 -13.17 0.31 7.00
C ARG A 5 -12.85 1.78 6.65
N PRO A 6 -12.86 2.73 7.61
CA PRO A 6 -12.42 4.10 7.33
C PRO A 6 -10.93 4.09 7.00
N ALA A 7 -10.53 4.88 6.01
CA ALA A 7 -9.14 4.98 5.60
C ALA A 7 -8.83 6.39 5.09
N LEU A 8 -7.67 6.91 5.50
CA LEU A 8 -7.04 8.07 4.89
C LEU A 8 -6.27 7.58 3.66
N ILE A 9 -6.84 7.83 2.48
CA ILE A 9 -6.31 7.37 1.20
C ILE A 9 -5.44 8.44 0.55
N ARG A 10 -4.39 8.00 -0.14
CA ARG A 10 -3.60 8.84 -1.03
C ARG A 10 -4.35 9.08 -2.34
N SER A 11 -4.22 10.29 -2.88
CA SER A 11 -4.80 10.71 -4.15
C SER A 11 -3.75 10.90 -5.25
N ASP A 12 -2.47 10.78 -4.91
CA ASP A 12 -1.33 11.08 -5.76
C ASP A 12 -0.60 9.84 -6.29
N ILE A 13 -1.13 8.64 -6.01
CA ILE A 13 -0.59 7.38 -6.55
C ILE A 13 -0.83 7.33 -8.06
N ASP A 14 0.25 7.19 -8.84
CA ASP A 14 0.15 6.89 -10.26
C ASP A 14 -0.17 5.40 -10.47
N TRP A 15 -1.45 5.10 -10.66
CA TRP A 15 -1.95 3.73 -10.85
C TRP A 15 -1.46 3.07 -12.14
N SER A 16 -1.07 3.86 -13.15
CA SER A 16 -0.57 3.36 -14.44
C SER A 16 0.94 3.09 -14.45
N ALA A 17 1.67 3.49 -13.40
CA ALA A 17 3.12 3.38 -13.37
C ALA A 17 3.62 1.94 -13.14
N PHE A 18 4.60 1.52 -13.95
CA PHE A 18 5.32 0.24 -13.82
C PHE A 18 6.55 0.38 -12.90
N ASN A 19 6.32 0.80 -11.65
CA ASN A 19 7.41 1.15 -10.73
C ASN A 19 8.23 -0.07 -10.24
N CYS A 20 7.81 -1.30 -10.53
CA CYS A 20 8.62 -2.50 -10.31
C CYS A 20 9.77 -2.68 -11.33
N ARG A 21 9.81 -1.93 -12.44
CA ARG A 21 10.83 -2.07 -13.51
C ARG A 21 12.22 -1.56 -13.11
N LYS A 22 12.36 -0.91 -11.96
CA LYS A 22 13.64 -0.36 -11.50
C LYS A 22 14.68 -1.48 -11.38
N GLU A 23 15.89 -1.24 -11.89
CA GLU A 23 16.91 -2.29 -11.93
C GLU A 23 17.32 -2.78 -10.55
N TRP A 24 17.36 -1.89 -9.57
CA TRP A 24 17.72 -2.23 -8.20
C TRP A 24 16.69 -3.15 -7.52
N LEU A 25 15.46 -3.24 -8.06
CA LEU A 25 14.43 -4.14 -7.56
C LEU A 25 14.61 -5.59 -8.06
N LYS A 26 15.42 -5.83 -9.10
CA LYS A 26 15.69 -7.18 -9.66
C LYS A 26 16.16 -8.18 -8.59
N THR A 27 16.94 -7.70 -7.62
CA THR A 27 17.52 -8.51 -6.55
C THR A 27 16.78 -8.38 -5.21
N LYS A 28 15.75 -7.53 -5.15
CA LYS A 28 14.98 -7.24 -3.92
C LYS A 28 13.59 -7.85 -3.94
N LEU A 29 12.97 -7.95 -5.11
CA LEU A 29 11.64 -8.55 -5.24
C LEU A 29 11.76 -10.06 -5.43
N ALA A 30 11.00 -10.82 -4.65
CA ALA A 30 10.99 -12.27 -4.71
C ALA A 30 10.59 -12.81 -6.09
N ASP A 31 9.66 -12.11 -6.77
CA ASP A 31 9.22 -12.43 -8.14
C ASP A 31 9.28 -11.17 -9.03
N TRP A 32 10.49 -10.63 -9.18
CA TRP A 32 10.71 -9.47 -10.06
C TRP A 32 10.26 -9.73 -11.50
N SER A 33 10.50 -10.95 -12.00
CA SER A 33 10.17 -11.33 -13.39
C SER A 33 8.67 -11.20 -13.68
N ARG A 34 7.82 -11.51 -12.70
CA ARG A 34 6.38 -11.26 -12.79
C ARG A 34 6.06 -9.78 -12.59
N TRP A 35 6.54 -9.17 -11.50
CA TRP A 35 6.09 -7.84 -11.08
C TRP A 35 6.62 -6.70 -11.94
N LYS A 36 7.70 -6.87 -12.70
CA LYS A 36 8.20 -5.87 -13.65
C LYS A 36 7.17 -5.48 -14.72
N ASP A 37 6.21 -6.35 -14.99
CA ASP A 37 5.14 -6.11 -15.97
C ASP A 37 3.81 -5.75 -15.29
N TYR A 38 3.82 -5.45 -14.00
CA TYR A 38 2.65 -4.97 -13.26
C TYR A 38 2.75 -3.46 -13.09
N ASN A 39 1.66 -2.76 -13.40
CA ASN A 39 1.49 -1.40 -12.95
C ASN A 39 0.97 -1.38 -11.50
N ASN A 40 0.84 -0.19 -10.91
CA ASN A 40 0.37 -0.05 -9.54
C ASN A 40 -1.07 -0.55 -9.34
N ALA A 41 -1.95 -0.45 -10.34
CA ALA A 41 -3.29 -1.02 -10.26
C ALA A 41 -3.26 -2.56 -10.22
N ASP A 42 -2.41 -3.20 -11.03
CA ASP A 42 -2.24 -4.65 -11.04
C ASP A 42 -1.72 -5.17 -9.69
N LEU A 43 -0.76 -4.45 -9.08
CA LEU A 43 -0.24 -4.78 -7.76
C LEU A 43 -1.36 -4.82 -6.71
N ILE A 44 -2.17 -3.75 -6.62
CA ILE A 44 -3.23 -3.69 -5.62
C ILE A 44 -4.38 -4.66 -5.94
N GLY A 45 -4.62 -4.98 -7.21
CA GLY A 45 -5.56 -6.02 -7.63
C GLY A 45 -5.19 -7.41 -7.10
N GLU A 46 -3.90 -7.69 -6.98
CA GLU A 46 -3.36 -8.92 -6.39
C GLU A 46 -3.14 -8.80 -4.86
N GLY A 47 -3.40 -7.64 -4.28
CA GLY A 47 -3.27 -7.39 -2.85
C GLY A 47 -1.85 -7.02 -2.39
N TYR A 48 -1.01 -6.53 -3.31
CA TYR A 48 0.29 -5.96 -3.00
C TYR A 48 0.21 -4.44 -2.94
N PRO A 49 1.03 -3.77 -2.11
CA PRO A 49 1.06 -2.32 -2.09
C PRO A 49 1.53 -1.76 -3.43
N PRO A 50 0.98 -0.60 -3.87
CA PRO A 50 1.55 0.13 -4.98
C PRO A 50 2.94 0.66 -4.60
N ARG A 51 3.69 1.13 -5.60
CA ARG A 51 5.03 1.68 -5.40
C ARG A 51 5.09 3.13 -5.84
N ASP A 52 5.85 3.91 -5.11
CA ASP A 52 6.19 5.28 -5.46
C ASP A 52 7.10 5.35 -6.69
N SER A 53 7.46 6.56 -7.10
CA SER A 53 8.33 6.80 -8.27
C SER A 53 9.76 6.28 -8.11
N ASN A 54 10.23 6.04 -6.88
CA ASN A 54 11.53 5.44 -6.58
C ASN A 54 11.48 3.91 -6.64
N GLY A 55 10.29 3.33 -6.50
CA GLY A 55 10.06 1.89 -6.43
C GLY A 55 9.85 1.40 -5.00
N ASP A 56 9.73 2.29 -4.02
CA ASP A 56 9.45 1.93 -2.63
C ASP A 56 7.94 1.67 -2.45
N PRO A 57 7.55 0.64 -1.68
CA PRO A 57 6.15 0.31 -1.48
C PRO A 57 5.47 1.34 -0.57
N ASP A 58 4.25 1.73 -0.91
CA ASP A 58 3.37 2.44 0.02
C ASP A 58 3.00 1.53 1.19
N GLU A 59 3.00 2.10 2.39
CA GLU A 59 2.74 1.42 3.65
C GLU A 59 1.32 1.68 4.14
N LEU A 60 0.76 0.71 4.84
CA LEU A 60 -0.53 0.83 5.51
C LEU A 60 -0.30 0.91 7.01
N HIS A 61 -0.87 1.92 7.65
CA HIS A 61 -0.74 2.15 9.09
C HIS A 61 -2.11 2.15 9.79
N HIS A 62 -2.22 1.49 10.94
CA HIS A 62 -3.41 1.55 11.79
C HIS A 62 -3.43 2.84 12.62
N ILE A 63 -4.41 3.71 12.39
CA ILE A 63 -4.61 4.94 13.17
C ILE A 63 -5.23 4.58 14.54
N GLY A 64 -4.38 4.44 15.57
CA GLY A 64 -4.84 4.29 16.96
C GLY A 64 -4.63 2.91 17.61
N ARG A 65 -3.79 2.04 17.02
CA ARG A 65 -3.35 0.74 17.58
C ARG A 65 -4.45 -0.22 18.05
N ARG A 66 -5.67 -0.13 17.52
CA ARG A 66 -6.74 -1.13 17.72
C ARG A 66 -6.97 -1.88 16.41
N GLN A 67 -7.41 -3.14 16.49
CA GLN A 67 -7.63 -3.96 15.31
C GLN A 67 -8.77 -3.43 14.41
N ASP A 68 -9.68 -2.61 14.93
CA ASP A 68 -10.77 -1.93 14.21
C ASP A 68 -10.45 -0.48 13.79
N SER A 69 -9.28 0.05 14.15
CA SER A 69 -8.86 1.44 13.87
C SER A 69 -8.87 1.79 12.39
N PRO A 70 -9.14 3.03 11.96
CA PRO A 70 -8.96 3.43 10.57
C PRO A 70 -7.55 3.15 10.01
N PHE A 71 -7.42 3.03 8.69
CA PHE A 71 -6.11 2.93 8.02
C PHE A 71 -5.60 4.28 7.52
N ALA A 72 -4.29 4.40 7.35
CA ALA A 72 -3.64 5.46 6.57
C ALA A 72 -2.69 4.84 5.54
N GLU A 73 -2.79 5.29 4.29
CA GLU A 73 -1.80 5.03 3.24
C GLU A 73 -0.66 6.06 3.38
N LEU A 74 0.57 5.60 3.59
CA LEU A 74 1.75 6.44 3.84
C LEU A 74 2.92 5.99 2.96
N THR A 75 3.75 6.92 2.50
CA THR A 75 5.09 6.55 2.01
C THR A 75 5.97 6.09 3.18
N TRP A 76 7.04 5.36 2.86
CA TRP A 76 8.05 5.01 3.85
C TRP A 76 8.62 6.24 4.59
N ALA A 77 8.85 7.35 3.87
CA ALA A 77 9.36 8.58 4.47
C ALA A 77 8.36 9.20 5.45
N GLU A 78 7.06 9.21 5.11
CA GLU A 78 6.01 9.72 6.00
C GLU A 78 5.83 8.84 7.23
N HIS A 79 5.96 7.52 7.09
CA HIS A 79 5.79 6.59 8.19
C HIS A 79 7.02 6.50 9.10
N MET A 80 8.22 6.42 8.51
CA MET A 80 9.46 6.09 9.21
C MET A 80 10.45 7.25 9.35
N GLY A 81 10.35 8.27 8.50
CA GLY A 81 11.27 9.40 8.45
C GLY A 81 11.06 10.41 9.57
N ASP A 82 12.05 11.30 9.76
CA ASP A 82 12.00 12.53 10.58
C ASP A 82 11.44 12.38 12.01
N GLY A 83 11.57 11.19 12.60
CA GLY A 83 11.04 10.89 13.93
C GLY A 83 9.54 10.54 13.95
N ASN A 84 8.87 10.51 12.80
CA ASN A 84 7.48 10.08 12.64
C ASN A 84 7.28 8.65 13.13
N ASN A 85 8.25 7.75 12.91
CA ASN A 85 8.22 6.41 13.45
C ASN A 85 7.94 6.44 14.97
N THR A 86 8.66 7.27 15.72
CA THR A 86 8.51 7.35 17.17
C THR A 86 7.18 7.99 17.59
N ILE A 87 6.56 8.81 16.73
CA ILE A 87 5.25 9.44 17.01
C ILE A 87 4.12 8.46 16.70
N LEU A 88 4.13 7.90 15.49
CA LEU A 88 3.16 6.92 15.01
C LEU A 88 3.25 5.60 15.79
N HIS A 89 4.45 5.27 16.28
CA HIS A 89 4.72 4.10 17.13
C HIS A 89 5.12 4.45 18.57
N ARG A 90 4.71 5.60 19.13
CA ARG A 90 5.10 5.95 20.52
C ARG A 90 4.66 4.91 21.55
N VAL A 91 5.58 4.61 22.46
CA VAL A 91 5.69 3.44 23.35
C VAL A 91 4.92 3.65 24.66
N GLY A 92 4.19 2.63 25.11
CA GLY A 92 3.45 2.60 26.38
C GLY A 92 2.27 1.62 26.44
N LYS A 93 1.85 1.09 25.28
CA LYS A 93 0.92 -0.04 25.16
C LYS A 93 1.53 -1.08 24.23
N GLU A 94 1.39 -2.35 24.58
CA GLU A 94 1.64 -3.42 23.62
C GLU A 94 0.76 -3.22 22.39
N SER A 95 1.31 -3.51 21.22
CA SER A 95 0.55 -3.50 19.99
C SER A 95 -0.47 -4.65 20.06
N GLU A 96 -1.76 -4.34 20.16
CA GLU A 96 -2.84 -5.33 20.22
C GLU A 96 -3.16 -5.95 18.84
N ILE A 97 -2.24 -5.82 17.87
CA ILE A 97 -2.43 -6.34 16.50
C ILE A 97 -1.71 -7.69 16.39
N ASP A 98 -2.42 -8.68 15.88
CA ASP A 98 -1.78 -9.90 15.39
C ASP A 98 -1.06 -9.58 14.08
N ARG A 99 0.27 -9.75 14.06
CA ARG A 99 1.10 -9.42 12.90
C ARG A 99 0.83 -10.32 11.70
N GLY A 100 0.44 -11.57 11.93
CA GLY A 100 0.07 -12.50 10.86
C GLY A 100 -1.28 -12.14 10.25
N GLU A 101 -2.25 -11.78 11.09
CA GLU A 101 -3.55 -11.28 10.60
C GLU A 101 -3.39 -9.96 9.84
N PHE A 102 -2.46 -9.09 10.28
CA PHE A 102 -2.25 -7.79 9.65
C PHE A 102 -1.77 -7.89 8.20
N ASP A 103 -0.95 -8.88 7.85
CA ASP A 103 -0.56 -9.08 6.46
C ASP A 103 -1.77 -9.46 5.57
N GLY A 104 -2.69 -10.26 6.11
CA GLY A 104 -3.98 -10.56 5.47
C GLY A 104 -4.85 -9.31 5.33
N GLU A 105 -4.95 -8.48 6.37
CA GLU A 105 -5.70 -7.23 6.34
C GLU A 105 -5.17 -6.25 5.28
N LYS A 106 -3.84 -6.10 5.17
CA LYS A 106 -3.20 -5.27 4.14
C LYS A 106 -3.54 -5.76 2.74
N SER A 107 -3.43 -7.07 2.52
CA SER A 107 -3.74 -7.65 1.21
C SER A 107 -5.21 -7.42 0.83
N ALA A 108 -6.13 -7.69 1.77
CA ALA A 108 -7.55 -7.45 1.57
C ALA A 108 -7.87 -5.96 1.35
N TYR A 109 -7.19 -5.06 2.05
CA TYR A 109 -7.31 -3.61 1.88
C TYR A 109 -6.94 -3.19 0.46
N TRP A 110 -5.78 -3.60 -0.05
CA TRP A 110 -5.33 -3.21 -1.40
C TRP A 110 -6.25 -3.75 -2.48
N GLN A 111 -6.71 -5.00 -2.37
CA GLN A 111 -7.71 -5.53 -3.31
C GLN A 111 -9.03 -4.78 -3.22
N ALA A 112 -9.44 -4.35 -2.02
CA ALA A 112 -10.62 -3.51 -1.86
C ALA A 112 -10.41 -2.11 -2.46
N ARG A 113 -9.19 -1.57 -2.38
CA ARG A 113 -8.80 -0.32 -3.04
C ARG A 113 -8.91 -0.43 -4.55
N PHE A 114 -8.48 -1.55 -5.14
CA PHE A 114 -8.61 -1.82 -6.57
C PHE A 114 -10.08 -1.86 -7.00
N ARG A 115 -10.92 -2.56 -6.23
CA ARG A 115 -12.37 -2.67 -6.50
C ARG A 115 -13.12 -1.32 -6.42
N MET A 116 -12.50 -0.25 -5.95
CA MET A 116 -13.10 1.08 -5.95
C MET A 116 -12.98 1.79 -7.30
N PHE A 117 -12.11 1.34 -8.20
CA PHE A 117 -12.02 1.95 -9.52
C PHE A 117 -13.31 1.76 -10.30
N SER A 118 -13.82 2.84 -10.86
CA SER A 118 -14.85 2.81 -11.87
C SER A 118 -14.30 2.22 -13.18
N LYS A 119 -15.21 1.77 -14.05
CA LYS A 119 -14.85 1.26 -15.37
C LYS A 119 -14.02 2.27 -16.18
N SER A 120 -14.40 3.54 -16.16
CA SER A 120 -13.69 4.62 -16.87
C SER A 120 -12.30 4.88 -16.31
N GLU A 121 -12.11 4.76 -15.00
CA GLU A 121 -10.78 4.88 -14.39
C GLU A 121 -9.87 3.72 -14.83
N LEU A 122 -10.37 2.48 -14.81
CA LEU A 122 -9.63 1.32 -15.30
C LEU A 122 -9.27 1.46 -16.78
N GLU A 123 -10.21 1.88 -17.63
CA GLU A 123 -9.95 2.16 -19.05
C GLU A 123 -8.84 3.21 -19.20
N SER A 124 -8.88 4.30 -18.42
CA SER A 124 -7.83 5.31 -18.45
C SER A 124 -6.48 4.79 -17.96
N ILE A 125 -6.45 3.97 -16.91
CA ILE A 125 -5.22 3.40 -16.33
C ILE A 125 -4.53 2.49 -17.35
N TYR A 126 -5.29 1.63 -18.03
CA TYR A 126 -4.75 0.63 -18.94
C TYR A 126 -4.58 1.09 -20.40
N SER A 127 -5.06 2.29 -20.72
CA SER A 127 -4.86 2.91 -22.05
C SER A 127 -3.53 3.67 -22.20
N LYS A 128 -2.80 3.88 -21.10
CA LYS A 128 -1.50 4.58 -21.06
C LYS A 128 -0.34 3.62 -21.31
#